data_AF-A0A1I8G7A9-F1
#
_entry.id   AF-A0A1I8G7A9-F1
#
_cell.length_a   1.000
_cell.length_b   1.000
_cell.length_c   1.000
_cell.angle_alpha   90.00
_cell.angle_beta   90.00
_cell.angle_gamma   90.00
#
_symmetry.space_group_name_H-M   'P 1'
#
loop_
_entity.id
_entity.type
_entity.pdbx_description
1 polymer ?
#
loop_
_entity_poly.entity_id
_entity_poly.type
_entity_poly.pdbx_seq_one_letter_code
_entity_poly.pdbx_strand_id
1 'polypeptide(L)'
;HATLNNSSDKVTLTPQNGAKVCVNGREVVQETLLNHHDRVLFGNNHLYVFDNPKAAAPSPSPIPTFEAAQAELAENSGVMGLLGDKAKSSKDMLLMDDLVKLYPQVQEANAMSEELDRRVRFELVLMSPQGRGLRENEGRTEVYISLTNLDSGNEFFWSKDKFSDRKYLMRDMYQNYMEGESWKLPQEKDPFWEPADSPLLIGTCHVYLQSLAYLIEVAESFSVTDFRGEDQGKLEIELRPCDSEWRELGEEFSEPDDVIGQAINFKVKLNKGHDLSPKYAAYYCQYKFYLEDEFTRTPEASKAVNPQFKFEKKYTFKPVTKQLMDYLQNSYIIVELWGRQKDSGKKSSKTTKELMQGDKPKQGAVGDSRPAPAGAAAASAEAKNLKSELDTLKQKSERNEQKIKQLQTLVNEARKSGKDVLQVDKVDKILSATAASSARPVVNKGGKGGAAAAGGGGKSGSSATKAEEKRSEAMGKSTSAACSIQ
;
A
#
# COMPACT_ATOMS: atom_id res chain seq x y z
N HIS A 1 -22.43 -14.11 29.78
CA HIS A 1 -22.32 -13.94 28.32
C HIS A 1 -23.63 -14.28 27.60
N ALA A 2 -24.24 -15.45 27.80
CA ALA A 2 -25.54 -15.78 27.21
C ALA A 2 -26.39 -16.63 28.15
N THR A 3 -27.69 -16.69 27.88
CA THR A 3 -28.65 -17.62 28.49
C THR A 3 -28.95 -18.73 27.49
N LEU A 4 -28.82 -19.99 27.91
CA LEU A 4 -29.29 -21.14 27.13
C LEU A 4 -30.64 -21.61 27.66
N ASN A 5 -31.61 -21.80 26.77
CA ASN A 5 -32.92 -22.35 27.11
C ASN A 5 -33.09 -23.70 26.40
N ASN A 6 -33.52 -24.73 27.13
CA ASN A 6 -33.82 -26.05 26.58
C ASN A 6 -35.32 -26.30 26.71
N SER A 7 -36.04 -26.24 25.59
CA SER A 7 -37.48 -26.49 25.52
C SER A 7 -37.78 -27.54 24.46
N SER A 8 -38.35 -28.67 24.87
CA SER A 8 -38.76 -29.76 23.97
C SER A 8 -37.65 -30.23 23.02
N ASP A 9 -36.46 -30.49 23.57
CA ASP A 9 -35.26 -30.95 22.84
C ASP A 9 -34.70 -29.95 21.81
N LYS A 10 -35.12 -28.69 21.89
CA LYS A 10 -34.55 -27.56 21.17
C LYS A 10 -33.80 -26.67 22.15
N VAL A 11 -32.51 -26.51 21.92
CA VAL A 11 -31.67 -25.61 22.73
C VAL A 11 -31.50 -24.30 21.98
N THR A 12 -31.89 -23.19 22.59
CA THR A 12 -31.67 -21.85 22.07
C THR A 12 -30.64 -21.11 22.93
N LEU A 13 -29.92 -20.19 22.31
CA LEU A 13 -28.95 -19.31 22.93
C LEU A 13 -29.38 -17.86 22.73
N THR A 14 -29.43 -17.10 23.82
CA THR A 14 -29.74 -15.67 23.80
C THR A 14 -28.60 -14.88 24.46
N PRO A 15 -27.87 -14.03 23.72
CA PRO A 15 -26.85 -13.14 24.28
C PRO A 15 -27.43 -12.24 25.39
N GLN A 16 -26.62 -11.92 26.39
CA GLN A 16 -27.03 -11.08 27.53
C GLN A 16 -26.24 -9.78 27.55
N ASN A 17 -26.91 -8.65 27.84
CA ASN A 17 -26.27 -7.34 28.10
C ASN A 17 -25.26 -6.88 27.03
N GLY A 18 -25.52 -7.15 25.75
CA GLY A 18 -24.61 -6.78 24.66
C GLY A 18 -23.27 -7.53 24.68
N ALA A 19 -23.19 -8.65 25.40
CA ALA A 19 -22.04 -9.51 25.37
C ALA A 19 -21.84 -10.09 23.96
N LYS A 20 -20.60 -10.04 23.48
CA LYS A 20 -20.22 -10.62 22.19
C LYS A 20 -20.36 -12.13 22.26
N VAL A 21 -21.21 -12.68 21.41
CA VAL A 21 -21.41 -14.13 21.27
C VAL A 21 -21.45 -14.45 19.78
N CYS A 22 -20.67 -15.43 19.35
CA CYS A 22 -20.73 -15.92 17.98
C CYS A 22 -21.21 -17.36 17.92
N VAL A 23 -22.05 -17.68 16.94
CA VAL A 23 -22.42 -19.05 16.58
C VAL A 23 -21.95 -19.28 15.15
N ASN A 24 -21.12 -20.31 14.96
CA ASN A 24 -20.55 -20.67 13.66
C ASN A 24 -19.84 -19.51 12.97
N GLY A 25 -18.98 -18.81 13.73
CA GLY A 25 -18.23 -17.65 13.28
C GLY A 25 -19.01 -16.33 13.21
N ARG A 26 -20.34 -16.35 13.32
CA ARG A 26 -21.20 -15.18 13.14
C ARG A 26 -21.69 -14.64 14.47
N GLU A 27 -21.55 -13.33 14.68
CA GLU A 27 -22.08 -12.68 15.87
C GLU A 27 -23.61 -12.79 15.90
N VAL A 28 -24.13 -13.24 17.03
CA VAL A 28 -25.57 -13.37 17.28
C VAL A 28 -25.99 -12.30 18.27
N VAL A 29 -27.10 -11.61 17.97
CA VAL A 29 -27.67 -10.55 18.80
C VAL A 29 -29.08 -10.86 19.30
N GLN A 30 -29.68 -11.93 18.76
CA GLN A 30 -31.03 -12.39 19.07
C GLN A 30 -31.00 -13.87 19.47
N GLU A 31 -32.12 -14.36 20.00
CA GLU A 31 -32.29 -15.78 20.29
C GLU A 31 -31.99 -16.62 19.03
N THR A 32 -31.06 -17.56 19.15
CA THR A 32 -30.57 -18.39 18.05
C THR A 32 -30.66 -19.86 18.44
N LEU A 33 -31.25 -20.69 17.59
CA LEU A 33 -31.32 -22.13 17.79
C LEU A 33 -29.92 -22.74 17.62
N LEU A 34 -29.50 -23.57 18.57
CA LEU A 34 -28.25 -24.32 18.49
C LEU A 34 -28.49 -25.73 17.94
N ASN A 35 -27.71 -26.10 16.94
CA ASN A 35 -27.68 -27.43 16.33
C ASN A 35 -26.45 -28.21 16.81
N HIS A 36 -26.56 -29.53 16.78
CA HIS A 36 -25.44 -30.43 17.11
C HIS A 36 -24.17 -30.04 16.32
N HIS A 37 -23.05 -29.92 17.02
CA HIS A 37 -21.74 -29.45 16.54
C HIS A 37 -21.64 -27.96 16.14
N ASP A 38 -22.57 -27.11 16.57
CA ASP A 38 -22.40 -25.66 16.43
C ASP A 38 -21.21 -25.15 17.26
N ARG A 39 -20.40 -24.27 16.69
CA ARG A 39 -19.27 -23.62 17.36
C ARG A 39 -19.77 -22.36 18.03
N VAL A 40 -19.67 -22.29 19.35
CA VAL A 40 -20.14 -21.17 20.14
C VAL A 40 -18.95 -20.45 20.78
N LEU A 41 -18.73 -19.20 20.40
CA LEU A 41 -17.74 -18.32 21.00
C LEU A 41 -18.43 -17.39 22.00
N PHE A 42 -18.01 -17.42 23.27
CA PHE A 42 -18.39 -16.43 24.26
C PHE A 42 -17.25 -15.42 24.46
N GLY A 43 -17.56 -14.13 24.33
CA GLY A 43 -16.56 -13.07 24.37
C GLY A 43 -15.62 -13.18 23.16
N ASN A 44 -14.31 -13.13 23.42
CA ASN A 44 -13.29 -13.21 22.36
C ASN A 44 -12.49 -14.52 22.36
N ASN A 45 -12.48 -15.28 23.48
CA ASN A 45 -11.54 -16.38 23.67
C ASN A 45 -12.16 -17.72 24.08
N HIS A 46 -13.43 -17.75 24.49
CA HIS A 46 -14.04 -18.98 25.02
C HIS A 46 -14.85 -19.69 23.94
N LEU A 47 -14.16 -20.53 23.18
CA LEU A 47 -14.72 -21.28 22.06
C LEU A 47 -15.12 -22.69 22.51
N TYR A 48 -16.39 -23.04 22.28
CA TYR A 48 -16.98 -24.33 22.62
C TYR A 48 -17.63 -24.97 21.40
N VAL A 49 -17.79 -26.29 21.44
CA VAL A 49 -18.65 -27.03 20.51
C VAL A 49 -19.90 -27.45 21.27
N PHE A 50 -21.07 -27.12 20.74
CA PHE A 50 -22.35 -27.53 21.31
C PHE A 50 -22.67 -28.96 20.89
N ASP A 51 -22.75 -29.87 21.86
CA ASP A 51 -23.16 -31.26 21.65
C ASP A 51 -24.61 -31.46 22.11
N ASN A 52 -25.48 -31.84 21.16
CA ASN A 52 -26.85 -32.27 21.46
C ASN A 52 -26.96 -33.81 21.45
N PRO A 53 -27.08 -34.47 22.61
CA PRO A 53 -27.11 -35.94 22.72
C PRO A 53 -28.39 -36.57 22.17
N LYS A 54 -29.43 -35.78 21.91
CA LYS A 54 -30.72 -36.24 21.38
C LYS A 54 -30.92 -35.96 19.88
N ALA A 55 -29.92 -35.38 19.21
CA ALA A 55 -29.98 -35.20 17.77
C ALA A 55 -30.10 -36.57 17.08
N ALA A 56 -31.14 -36.74 16.26
CA ALA A 56 -31.40 -37.99 15.57
C ALA A 56 -30.34 -38.22 14.48
N ALA A 57 -29.58 -39.30 14.65
CA ALA A 57 -28.43 -39.76 13.86
C ALA A 57 -27.12 -38.96 14.07
N PRO A 58 -25.95 -39.65 14.07
CA PRO A 58 -24.68 -38.96 13.93
C PRO A 58 -24.74 -38.16 12.64
N SER A 59 -24.66 -36.83 12.71
CA SER A 59 -24.46 -36.06 11.50
C SER A 59 -23.21 -36.62 10.81
N PRO A 60 -23.22 -36.93 9.51
CA PRO A 60 -22.01 -37.32 8.80
C PRO A 60 -20.94 -36.20 8.76
N SER A 61 -21.29 -35.02 9.29
CA SER A 61 -20.39 -33.89 9.45
C SER A 61 -19.28 -34.22 10.46
N PRO A 62 -18.00 -34.00 10.09
CA PRO A 62 -16.88 -34.23 10.98
C PRO A 62 -16.98 -33.38 12.24
N ILE A 63 -16.49 -33.91 13.37
CA ILE A 63 -16.38 -33.17 14.63
C ILE A 63 -15.52 -31.92 14.36
N PRO A 64 -16.02 -30.72 14.65
CA PRO A 64 -15.26 -29.50 14.40
C PRO A 64 -13.95 -29.49 15.18
N THR A 65 -12.85 -29.17 14.50
CA THR A 65 -11.56 -28.93 15.15
C THR A 65 -11.44 -27.47 15.56
N PHE A 66 -10.56 -27.20 16.53
CA PHE A 66 -10.27 -25.84 16.98
C PHE A 66 -9.78 -24.96 15.81
N GLU A 67 -8.89 -25.49 14.96
CA GLU A 67 -8.37 -24.80 13.79
C GLU A 67 -9.46 -24.46 12.78
N ALA A 68 -10.37 -25.40 12.49
CA ALA A 68 -11.49 -25.16 11.58
C ALA A 68 -12.44 -24.08 12.12
N ALA A 69 -12.69 -24.09 13.43
CA ALA A 69 -13.53 -23.08 14.08
C ALA A 69 -12.87 -21.68 14.09
N GLN A 70 -11.55 -21.60 14.25
CA GLN A 70 -10.81 -20.33 14.13
C GLN A 70 -10.81 -19.81 12.69
N ALA A 71 -10.63 -20.69 11.70
CA ALA A 71 -10.71 -20.32 10.30
C ALA A 71 -12.10 -19.75 9.97
N GLU A 72 -13.16 -20.41 10.43
CA GLU A 72 -14.54 -19.95 10.29
C GLU A 72 -14.79 -18.57 10.96
N LEU A 73 -14.22 -18.33 12.14
CA LEU A 73 -14.28 -17.02 12.80
C LEU A 73 -13.58 -15.92 11.98
N ALA A 74 -12.41 -16.22 11.41
CA ALA A 74 -11.68 -15.28 10.57
C ALA A 74 -12.42 -15.02 9.24
N GLU A 75 -13.00 -16.03 8.61
CA GLU A 75 -13.80 -15.85 7.40
C GLU A 75 -15.00 -14.93 7.63
N ASN A 76 -15.74 -15.15 8.72
CA ASN A 76 -16.93 -14.37 9.04
C ASN A 76 -16.62 -12.98 9.65
N SER A 77 -15.37 -12.73 10.08
CA SER A 77 -14.98 -11.41 10.59
C SER A 77 -14.64 -10.39 9.50
N GLY A 78 -14.51 -10.84 8.25
CA GLY A 78 -14.06 -10.02 7.14
C GLY A 78 -12.55 -9.81 7.09
N VAL A 79 -11.76 -10.34 8.04
CA VAL A 79 -10.29 -10.21 8.01
C VAL A 79 -9.69 -10.90 6.77
N MET A 80 -10.32 -11.96 6.27
CA MET A 80 -9.93 -12.61 5.02
C MET A 80 -10.08 -11.70 3.80
N GLY A 81 -10.92 -10.67 3.89
CA GLY A 81 -11.06 -9.64 2.85
C GLY A 81 -9.75 -8.87 2.59
N LEU A 82 -8.81 -8.85 3.55
CA LEU A 82 -7.48 -8.24 3.36
C LEU A 82 -6.70 -8.90 2.22
N LEU A 83 -6.94 -10.18 1.92
CA LEU A 83 -6.27 -10.89 0.83
C LEU A 83 -6.79 -10.47 -0.54
N GLY A 84 -7.99 -9.88 -0.64
CA GLY A 84 -8.64 -9.58 -1.91
C GLY A 84 -8.73 -10.82 -2.81
N ASP A 85 -8.45 -10.65 -4.11
CA ASP A 85 -8.42 -11.75 -5.10
C ASP A 85 -7.21 -12.70 -4.95
N LYS A 86 -6.28 -12.43 -4.02
CA LYS A 86 -5.02 -13.19 -3.84
C LYS A 86 -5.24 -14.55 -3.20
N ALA A 87 -6.35 -15.25 -3.40
CA ALA A 87 -6.63 -16.53 -2.75
C ALA A 87 -6.22 -17.76 -3.59
N LYS A 88 -5.08 -17.74 -4.30
CA LYS A 88 -4.77 -18.77 -5.32
C LYS A 88 -3.34 -19.31 -5.33
N SER A 89 -2.40 -18.76 -4.57
CA SER A 89 -1.01 -19.26 -4.51
C SER A 89 -0.63 -19.84 -3.15
N SER A 90 0.42 -20.68 -3.12
CA SER A 90 0.95 -21.25 -1.86
C SER A 90 1.45 -20.17 -0.88
N LYS A 91 1.92 -19.02 -1.39
CA LYS A 91 2.30 -17.87 -0.54
C LYS A 91 1.09 -17.26 0.16
N ASP A 92 -0.08 -17.31 -0.48
CA ASP A 92 -1.32 -16.77 0.06
C ASP A 92 -1.91 -17.70 1.14
N MET A 93 -1.67 -19.01 1.04
CA MET A 93 -2.06 -19.96 2.09
C MET A 93 -1.34 -19.66 3.41
N LEU A 94 -0.07 -19.23 3.38
CA LEU A 94 0.60 -18.87 4.63
C LEU A 94 0.08 -17.54 5.20
N LEU A 95 -0.21 -16.56 4.35
CA LEU A 95 -0.86 -15.33 4.81
C LEU A 95 -2.21 -15.63 5.44
N MET A 96 -2.99 -16.53 4.83
CA MET A 96 -4.25 -17.01 5.38
C MET A 96 -4.05 -17.66 6.76
N ASP A 97 -3.09 -18.57 6.89
CA ASP A 97 -2.74 -19.22 8.17
C ASP A 97 -2.36 -18.19 9.26
N ASP A 98 -1.54 -17.20 8.90
CA ASP A 98 -1.17 -16.12 9.81
C ASP A 98 -2.40 -15.28 10.22
N LEU A 99 -3.30 -14.95 9.30
CA LEU A 99 -4.53 -14.21 9.61
C LEU A 99 -5.46 -15.00 10.54
N VAL A 100 -5.67 -16.30 10.27
CA VAL A 100 -6.49 -17.18 11.13
C VAL A 100 -5.92 -17.24 12.54
N LYS A 101 -4.60 -17.39 12.67
CA LYS A 101 -3.93 -17.51 13.97
C LYS A 101 -3.86 -16.20 14.73
N LEU A 102 -3.67 -15.07 14.03
CA LEU A 102 -3.51 -13.77 14.66
C LEU A 102 -4.83 -13.07 14.95
N TYR A 103 -5.89 -13.34 14.19
CA TYR A 103 -7.17 -12.68 14.37
C TYR A 103 -7.73 -12.83 15.80
N PRO A 104 -7.86 -14.06 16.36
CA PRO A 104 -8.29 -14.23 17.76
C PRO A 104 -7.34 -13.54 18.74
N GLN A 105 -6.05 -13.50 18.42
CA GLN A 105 -5.06 -12.90 19.31
C GLN A 105 -5.17 -11.39 19.40
N VAL A 106 -5.47 -10.73 18.28
CA VAL A 106 -5.75 -9.29 18.21
C VAL A 106 -7.07 -8.96 18.93
N GLN A 107 -8.10 -9.81 18.80
CA GLN A 107 -9.35 -9.64 19.56
C GLN A 107 -9.12 -9.73 21.07
N GLU A 108 -8.29 -10.67 21.51
CA GLU A 108 -7.88 -10.78 22.92
C GLU A 108 -7.14 -9.53 23.42
N ALA A 109 -6.18 -9.01 22.65
CA ALA A 109 -5.45 -7.80 23.01
C ALA A 109 -6.37 -6.57 23.11
N ASN A 110 -7.33 -6.45 22.19
CA ASN A 110 -8.34 -5.40 22.24
C ASN A 110 -9.25 -5.52 23.47
N ALA A 111 -9.64 -6.74 23.85
CA ALA A 111 -10.43 -6.97 25.07
C ALA A 111 -9.68 -6.53 26.32
N MET A 112 -8.40 -6.91 26.45
CA MET A 112 -7.57 -6.47 27.58
C MET A 112 -7.38 -4.94 27.58
N SER A 113 -7.23 -4.32 26.40
CA SER A 113 -7.17 -2.85 26.28
C SER A 113 -8.46 -2.17 26.74
N GLU A 114 -9.63 -2.76 26.42
CA GLU A 114 -10.94 -2.28 26.85
C GLU A 114 -11.08 -2.35 28.37
N GLU A 115 -10.81 -3.52 28.96
CA GLU A 115 -10.99 -3.75 30.40
C GLU A 115 -10.00 -2.97 31.28
N LEU A 116 -8.77 -2.79 30.80
CA LEU A 116 -7.72 -2.05 31.52
C LEU A 116 -7.69 -0.53 31.19
N ASP A 117 -8.65 -0.02 30.42
CA ASP A 117 -8.73 1.37 29.91
C ASP A 117 -7.41 1.87 29.26
N ARG A 118 -6.78 1.05 28.41
CA ARG A 118 -5.46 1.35 27.82
C ARG A 118 -5.48 2.25 26.59
N ARG A 119 -6.65 2.52 26.03
CA ARG A 119 -6.88 3.52 24.95
C ARG A 119 -6.07 3.24 23.69
N VAL A 120 -5.82 1.97 23.42
CA VAL A 120 -5.19 1.53 22.18
C VAL A 120 -6.05 0.48 21.48
N ARG A 121 -5.99 0.46 20.15
CA ARG A 121 -6.65 -0.53 19.31
C ARG A 121 -5.62 -1.24 18.45
N PHE A 122 -5.79 -2.54 18.32
CA PHE A 122 -5.02 -3.43 17.47
C PHE A 122 -5.84 -3.86 16.25
N GLU A 123 -5.24 -3.80 15.07
CA GLU A 123 -5.82 -4.25 13.80
C GLU A 123 -4.80 -5.03 12.97
N LEU A 124 -5.25 -6.02 12.20
CA LEU A 124 -4.38 -6.74 11.27
C LEU A 124 -4.27 -5.98 9.96
N VAL A 125 -3.05 -5.85 9.44
CA VAL A 125 -2.76 -5.23 8.14
C VAL A 125 -1.79 -6.09 7.35
N LEU A 126 -1.86 -6.01 6.01
CA LEU A 126 -0.89 -6.66 5.13
C LEU A 126 0.11 -5.62 4.63
N MET A 127 1.40 -5.95 4.69
CA MET A 127 2.46 -5.11 4.15
C MET A 127 3.24 -5.88 3.08
N SER A 128 3.27 -5.33 1.86
CA SER A 128 4.08 -5.84 0.76
C SER A 128 5.57 -5.60 1.02
N PRO A 129 6.48 -6.25 0.27
CA PRO A 129 7.89 -5.90 0.30
C PRO A 129 8.13 -4.39 0.08
N GLN A 130 7.47 -3.80 -0.92
CA GLN A 130 7.62 -2.38 -1.28
C GLN A 130 7.12 -1.44 -0.18
N GLY A 131 6.00 -1.79 0.47
CA GLY A 131 5.50 -1.06 1.64
C GLY A 131 6.47 -1.07 2.83
N ARG A 132 7.44 -1.98 2.83
CA ARG A 132 8.51 -2.09 3.83
C ARG A 132 9.86 -1.55 3.36
N GLY A 133 9.93 -0.91 2.19
CA GLY A 133 11.19 -0.43 1.61
C GLY A 133 12.02 -1.50 0.89
N LEU A 134 11.43 -2.67 0.61
CA LEU A 134 12.11 -3.77 -0.07
C LEU A 134 11.72 -3.86 -1.55
N ARG A 135 12.60 -4.41 -2.37
CA ARG A 135 12.27 -4.75 -3.77
C ARG A 135 11.32 -5.93 -3.84
N GLU A 136 10.66 -6.09 -4.99
CA GLU A 136 9.72 -7.19 -5.28
C GLU A 136 10.29 -8.58 -5.03
N ASN A 137 11.58 -8.77 -5.29
CA ASN A 137 12.29 -10.03 -5.13
C ASN A 137 13.00 -10.20 -3.77
N GLU A 138 12.92 -9.20 -2.88
CA GLU A 138 13.60 -9.19 -1.57
C GLU A 138 12.69 -9.65 -0.41
N GLY A 139 11.45 -10.04 -0.70
CA GLY A 139 10.55 -10.54 0.34
C GLY A 139 9.20 -10.97 -0.20
N ARG A 140 8.30 -11.29 0.73
CA ARG A 140 6.88 -11.55 0.44
C ARG A 140 6.00 -10.54 1.17
N THR A 141 4.71 -10.55 0.85
CA THR A 141 3.73 -9.85 1.70
C THR A 141 3.66 -10.57 3.06
N GLU A 142 3.54 -9.80 4.14
CA GLU A 142 3.53 -10.28 5.52
C GLU A 142 2.40 -9.60 6.32
N VAL A 143 1.92 -10.28 7.37
CA VAL A 143 0.91 -9.75 8.29
C VAL A 143 1.60 -8.94 9.39
N TYR A 144 1.12 -7.72 9.61
CA TYR A 144 1.53 -6.85 10.71
C TYR A 144 0.32 -6.47 11.56
N ILE A 145 0.60 -5.99 12.78
CA ILE A 145 -0.40 -5.50 13.70
C ILE A 145 -0.27 -3.97 13.78
N SER A 146 -1.29 -3.26 13.31
CA SER A 146 -1.42 -1.82 13.55
C SER A 146 -1.87 -1.59 14.98
N LEU A 147 -1.12 -0.80 15.74
CA LEU A 147 -1.49 -0.27 17.05
C LEU A 147 -1.85 1.21 16.87
N THR A 148 -3.11 1.55 17.10
CA THR A 148 -3.59 2.93 17.09
C THR A 148 -3.84 3.41 18.51
N ASN A 149 -3.21 4.51 18.90
CA ASN A 149 -3.53 5.24 20.12
C ASN A 149 -4.80 6.06 19.90
N LEU A 150 -5.87 5.74 20.62
CA LEU A 150 -7.20 6.32 20.40
C LEU A 150 -7.35 7.76 20.91
N ASP A 151 -6.44 8.23 21.75
CA ASP A 151 -6.41 9.62 22.22
C ASP A 151 -5.76 10.56 21.20
N SER A 152 -4.61 10.14 20.65
CA SER A 152 -3.76 10.95 19.77
C SER A 152 -3.97 10.69 18.27
N GLY A 153 -4.49 9.52 17.92
CA GLY A 153 -4.54 9.02 16.53
C GLY A 153 -3.20 8.52 16.01
N ASN A 154 -2.15 8.45 16.85
CA ASN A 154 -0.85 7.91 16.46
C ASN A 154 -0.95 6.42 16.15
N GLU A 155 -0.33 6.00 15.04
CA GLU A 155 -0.39 4.63 14.53
C GLU A 155 1.02 4.04 14.47
N PHE A 156 1.17 2.77 14.83
CA PHE A 156 2.43 2.03 14.82
C PHE A 156 2.22 0.65 14.23
N PHE A 157 3.25 0.07 13.61
CA PHE A 157 3.15 -1.25 12.98
C PHE A 157 4.13 -2.22 13.64
N TRP A 158 3.58 -3.25 14.29
CA TRP A 158 4.34 -4.29 14.96
C TRP A 158 4.41 -5.55 14.10
N SER A 159 5.59 -6.16 14.06
CA SER A 159 5.74 -7.51 13.52
C SER A 159 4.97 -8.51 14.38
N LYS A 160 4.67 -9.67 13.81
CA LYS A 160 4.09 -10.81 14.51
C LYS A 160 4.84 -11.14 15.81
N ASP A 161 6.18 -11.16 15.76
CA ASP A 161 7.02 -11.51 16.90
C ASP A 161 6.90 -10.47 18.02
N LYS A 162 7.06 -9.17 17.69
CA LYS A 162 6.90 -8.08 18.65
C LYS A 162 5.52 -8.09 19.30
N PHE A 163 4.47 -8.29 18.53
CA PHE A 163 3.10 -8.39 19.05
C PHE A 163 2.94 -9.60 19.97
N SER A 164 3.49 -10.76 19.61
CA SER A 164 3.40 -11.98 20.42
C SER A 164 4.09 -11.80 21.78
N ASP A 165 5.28 -11.21 21.79
CA ASP A 165 6.02 -10.89 23.02
C ASP A 165 5.27 -9.90 23.90
N ARG A 166 4.77 -8.80 23.31
CA ARG A 166 3.99 -7.78 24.04
C ARG A 166 2.69 -8.35 24.59
N LYS A 167 2.01 -9.19 23.82
CA LYS A 167 0.77 -9.83 24.24
C LYS A 167 0.97 -10.74 25.45
N TYR A 168 2.08 -11.45 25.54
CA TYR A 168 2.40 -12.24 26.73
C TYR A 168 2.43 -11.36 27.99
N LEU A 169 3.08 -10.20 27.91
CA LEU A 169 3.11 -9.21 28.98
C LEU A 169 1.73 -8.58 29.27
N MET A 170 0.91 -8.38 28.23
CA MET A 170 -0.48 -7.91 28.42
C MET A 170 -1.31 -8.91 29.24
N ARG A 171 -1.14 -10.21 29.01
CA ARG A 171 -1.83 -11.27 29.76
C ARG A 171 -1.43 -11.28 31.22
N ASP A 172 -0.12 -11.18 31.50
CA ASP A 172 0.40 -11.11 32.86
C ASP A 172 -0.14 -9.88 33.61
N MET A 173 -0.10 -8.72 32.96
CA MET A 173 -0.69 -7.50 33.49
C MET A 173 -2.20 -7.64 33.77
N TYR A 174 -2.95 -8.27 32.87
CA TYR A 174 -4.39 -8.48 33.02
C TYR A 174 -4.69 -9.50 34.13
N GLN A 175 -3.89 -10.55 34.28
CA GLN A 175 -4.02 -11.51 35.38
C GLN A 175 -3.85 -10.82 36.74
N ASN A 176 -2.81 -10.01 36.89
CA ASN A 176 -2.58 -9.24 38.12
C ASN A 176 -3.76 -8.29 38.43
N TYR A 177 -4.37 -7.69 37.40
CA TYR A 177 -5.60 -6.90 37.56
C TYR A 177 -6.78 -7.74 38.10
N MET A 178 -6.99 -8.94 37.54
CA MET A 178 -8.07 -9.83 37.95
C MET A 178 -7.91 -10.39 39.37
N GLU A 179 -6.67 -10.61 39.79
CA GLU A 179 -6.32 -11.08 41.14
C GLU A 179 -6.34 -9.94 42.19
N GLY A 180 -6.56 -8.70 41.75
CA GLY A 180 -6.56 -7.52 42.63
C GLY A 180 -5.15 -7.10 43.06
N GLU A 181 -4.12 -7.60 42.40
CA GLU A 181 -2.73 -7.25 42.63
C GLU A 181 -2.35 -5.91 41.96
N SER A 182 -1.11 -5.45 42.19
CA SER A 182 -0.61 -4.24 41.54
C SER A 182 -0.20 -4.53 40.10
N TRP A 183 -0.98 -4.05 39.14
CA TRP A 183 -0.75 -4.20 37.69
C TRP A 183 -0.30 -2.91 37.00
N LYS A 184 -0.24 -1.78 37.73
CA LYS A 184 0.22 -0.50 37.18
C LYS A 184 1.75 -0.49 37.07
N LEU A 185 2.24 -0.38 35.85
CA LEU A 185 3.67 -0.31 35.54
C LEU A 185 4.07 1.11 35.15
N PRO A 186 5.36 1.48 35.28
CA PRO A 186 5.93 2.64 34.59
C PRO A 186 5.63 2.56 33.09
N GLN A 187 5.48 3.72 32.44
CA GLN A 187 5.03 3.83 31.05
C GLN A 187 5.93 3.04 30.08
N GLU A 188 7.25 3.03 30.31
CA GLU A 188 8.24 2.33 29.49
C GLU A 188 8.12 0.80 29.57
N LYS A 189 7.46 0.30 30.62
CA LYS A 189 7.16 -1.12 30.82
C LYS A 189 5.72 -1.48 30.47
N ASP A 190 4.90 -0.51 30.07
CA ASP A 190 3.51 -0.76 29.69
C ASP A 190 3.48 -1.52 28.35
N PRO A 191 2.95 -2.76 28.29
CA PRO A 191 2.98 -3.56 27.10
C PRO A 191 2.05 -3.03 26.00
N PHE A 192 1.10 -2.14 26.33
CA PHE A 192 0.20 -1.48 25.38
C PHE A 192 0.79 -0.18 24.80
N TRP A 193 1.95 0.26 25.28
CA TRP A 193 2.52 1.55 24.92
C TRP A 193 3.67 1.46 23.92
N GLU A 194 3.68 2.43 23.00
CA GLU A 194 4.76 2.73 22.08
C GLU A 194 5.05 4.25 22.13
N PRO A 195 6.31 4.67 22.25
CA PRO A 195 6.69 6.09 22.21
C PRO A 195 6.25 6.78 20.91
N ALA A 196 5.67 7.97 21.01
CA ALA A 196 5.28 8.77 19.83
C ALA A 196 6.49 9.14 18.94
N ASP A 197 7.66 9.26 19.55
CA ASP A 197 8.91 9.55 18.86
C ASP A 197 9.60 8.31 18.28
N SER A 198 9.03 7.11 18.40
CA SER A 198 9.52 5.90 17.71
C SER A 198 9.58 6.15 16.19
N PRO A 199 10.73 5.86 15.53
CA PRO A 199 10.84 6.02 14.09
C PRO A 199 9.84 5.16 13.32
N LEU A 200 9.14 5.77 12.38
CA LEU A 200 8.16 5.10 11.52
C LEU A 200 8.49 5.33 10.06
N LEU A 201 8.47 4.27 9.26
CA LEU A 201 8.48 4.38 7.80
C LEU A 201 7.13 4.98 7.38
N ILE A 202 7.16 6.19 6.84
CA ILE A 202 5.97 6.91 6.37
C ILE A 202 5.59 6.37 4.99
N GLY A 203 6.58 6.18 4.14
CA GLY A 203 6.40 5.65 2.80
C GLY A 203 7.68 5.68 2.00
N THR A 204 7.58 5.27 0.74
CA THR A 204 8.72 5.13 -0.16
C THR A 204 8.45 5.85 -1.47
N CYS A 205 9.52 6.24 -2.16
CA CYS A 205 9.48 6.60 -3.56
C CYS A 205 10.62 5.93 -4.33
N HIS A 206 10.38 5.62 -5.60
CA HIS A 206 11.35 4.93 -6.45
C HIS A 206 11.98 5.90 -7.43
N VAL A 207 13.31 6.02 -7.38
CA VAL A 207 14.08 6.93 -8.24
C VAL A 207 14.87 6.11 -9.24
N TYR A 208 14.42 6.09 -10.50
CA TYR A 208 15.08 5.36 -11.58
C TYR A 208 16.43 6.00 -11.92
N LEU A 209 17.43 5.15 -12.12
CA LEU A 209 18.83 5.59 -12.29
C LEU A 209 19.24 5.71 -13.76
N GLN A 210 18.34 5.40 -14.70
CA GLN A 210 18.67 5.30 -16.12
C GLN A 210 19.30 6.58 -16.65
N SER A 211 18.85 7.75 -16.21
CA SER A 211 19.43 9.04 -16.60
C SER A 211 20.93 9.15 -16.30
N LEU A 212 21.40 8.61 -15.16
CA LEU A 212 22.82 8.59 -14.80
C LEU A 212 23.66 7.74 -15.76
N ALA A 213 23.10 6.67 -16.34
CA ALA A 213 23.80 5.86 -17.34
C ALA A 213 24.15 6.67 -18.61
N TYR A 214 23.36 7.71 -18.91
CA TYR A 214 23.58 8.61 -20.04
C TYR A 214 24.24 9.94 -19.62
N LEU A 215 24.63 10.08 -18.35
CA LEU A 215 25.08 11.36 -17.76
C LEU A 215 24.05 12.49 -17.87
N ILE A 216 22.76 12.16 -17.85
CA ILE A 216 21.66 13.12 -17.84
C ILE A 216 21.24 13.41 -16.40
N GLU A 217 21.08 14.69 -16.09
CA GLU A 217 20.59 15.12 -14.78
C GLU A 217 19.09 14.83 -14.56
N VAL A 218 18.74 14.59 -13.31
CA VAL A 218 17.36 14.52 -12.81
C VAL A 218 17.22 15.57 -11.72
N ALA A 219 16.14 16.34 -11.76
CA ALA A 219 15.78 17.30 -10.72
C ALA A 219 14.25 17.41 -10.66
N GLU A 220 13.63 16.56 -9.84
CA GLU A 220 12.19 16.35 -9.86
C GLU A 220 11.58 16.12 -8.47
N SER A 221 10.24 16.11 -8.42
CA SER A 221 9.45 15.83 -7.22
C SER A 221 8.81 14.45 -7.31
N PHE A 222 9.18 13.55 -6.39
CA PHE A 222 8.76 12.15 -6.34
C PHE A 222 7.71 11.93 -5.25
N SER A 223 6.51 11.46 -5.62
CA SER A 223 5.46 11.13 -4.66
C SER A 223 5.88 10.00 -3.73
N VAL A 224 5.62 10.18 -2.44
CA VAL A 224 5.85 9.20 -1.40
C VAL A 224 4.56 8.45 -1.15
N THR A 225 4.61 7.12 -1.23
CA THR A 225 3.43 6.29 -1.03
C THR A 225 3.65 5.41 0.20
N ASP A 226 2.64 5.30 1.06
CA ASP A 226 2.69 4.38 2.21
C ASP A 226 2.42 2.92 1.79
N PHE A 227 2.44 2.00 2.77
CA PHE A 227 2.16 0.59 2.52
C PHE A 227 0.72 0.29 2.08
N ARG A 228 -0.21 1.24 2.28
CA ARG A 228 -1.62 1.13 1.85
C ARG A 228 -1.83 1.68 0.44
N GLY A 229 -0.80 2.24 -0.19
CA GLY A 229 -0.91 2.88 -1.50
C GLY A 229 -1.37 4.34 -1.41
N GLU A 230 -1.41 4.94 -0.22
CA GLU A 230 -1.87 6.31 -0.03
C GLU A 230 -0.72 7.32 -0.18
N ASP A 231 -0.99 8.43 -0.87
CA ASP A 231 -0.04 9.54 -1.05
C ASP A 231 0.25 10.24 0.29
N GLN A 232 1.54 10.34 0.63
CA GLN A 232 2.05 10.95 1.86
C GLN A 232 2.77 12.29 1.60
N GLY A 233 2.63 12.84 0.39
CA GLY A 233 3.30 14.05 -0.07
C GLY A 233 4.48 13.69 -0.98
N LYS A 234 5.41 14.61 -1.22
CA LYS A 234 6.51 14.35 -2.19
C LYS A 234 7.87 14.86 -1.75
N LEU A 235 8.92 14.27 -2.33
CA LEU A 235 10.32 14.59 -2.08
C LEU A 235 10.96 15.20 -3.32
N GLU A 236 11.66 16.31 -3.15
CA GLU A 236 12.49 16.90 -4.20
C GLU A 236 13.88 16.24 -4.19
N ILE A 237 14.17 15.52 -5.26
CA ILE A 237 15.36 14.68 -5.40
C ILE A 237 16.08 15.04 -6.69
N GLU A 238 17.41 15.14 -6.62
CA GLU A 238 18.26 15.38 -7.78
C GLU A 238 19.33 14.30 -7.94
N LEU A 239 19.58 13.92 -9.20
CA LEU A 239 20.74 13.14 -9.63
C LEU A 239 21.56 14.03 -10.55
N ARG A 240 22.77 14.42 -10.13
CA ARG A 240 23.62 15.38 -10.86
C ARG A 240 24.96 14.73 -11.25
N PRO A 241 25.14 14.30 -12.51
CA PRO A 241 26.44 13.92 -13.06
C PRO A 241 27.46 15.06 -12.90
N CYS A 242 28.70 14.72 -12.62
CA CYS A 242 29.76 15.67 -12.31
C CYS A 242 31.06 15.31 -13.03
N ASP A 243 31.89 16.32 -13.28
CA ASP A 243 33.27 16.14 -13.71
C ASP A 243 34.19 15.71 -12.53
N SER A 244 35.50 15.62 -12.77
CA SER A 244 36.49 15.29 -11.74
C SER A 244 36.65 16.35 -10.64
N GLU A 245 36.19 17.58 -10.87
CA GLU A 245 36.25 18.70 -9.93
C GLU A 245 34.90 18.94 -9.23
N TRP A 246 33.94 18.02 -9.37
CA TRP A 246 32.57 18.10 -8.83
C TRP A 246 31.72 19.26 -9.38
N ARG A 247 32.06 19.77 -10.57
CA ARG A 247 31.19 20.66 -11.33
C ARG A 247 30.13 19.83 -12.04
N GLU A 248 28.89 20.31 -11.99
CA GLU A 248 27.75 19.63 -12.58
C GLU A 248 27.86 19.66 -14.10
N LEU A 249 27.75 18.49 -14.72
CA LEU A 249 27.65 18.37 -16.17
C LEU A 249 26.25 18.88 -16.53
N GLY A 250 26.17 19.91 -17.37
CA GLY A 250 24.91 20.54 -17.77
C GLY A 250 24.12 19.64 -18.73
N GLU A 251 23.99 20.06 -19.99
CA GLU A 251 23.29 19.28 -21.03
C GLU A 251 24.20 18.26 -21.75
N GLU A 252 25.38 17.96 -21.18
CA GLU A 252 26.29 16.97 -21.72
C GLU A 252 25.76 15.57 -21.43
N PHE A 253 25.72 14.70 -22.44
CA PHE A 253 25.35 13.29 -22.28
C PHE A 253 26.40 12.39 -22.93
N SER A 254 26.40 11.12 -22.54
CA SER A 254 27.24 10.08 -23.17
C SER A 254 26.42 8.81 -23.41
N GLU A 255 26.84 7.97 -24.36
CA GLU A 255 26.23 6.66 -24.48
C GLU A 255 26.80 5.72 -23.38
N PRO A 256 25.99 4.84 -22.78
CA PRO A 256 26.40 3.95 -21.70
C PRO A 256 27.66 3.14 -21.99
N ASP A 257 27.79 2.64 -23.22
CA ASP A 257 28.95 1.85 -23.64
C ASP A 257 30.24 2.67 -23.63
N ASP A 258 30.17 3.97 -23.88
CA ASP A 258 31.32 4.88 -23.86
C ASP A 258 31.80 5.18 -22.43
N VAL A 259 30.89 5.12 -21.45
CA VAL A 259 31.17 5.39 -20.04
C VAL A 259 31.82 4.17 -19.35
N ILE A 260 31.57 2.95 -19.85
CA ILE A 260 32.17 1.72 -19.30
C ILE A 260 33.71 1.80 -19.41
N GLY A 261 34.38 1.47 -18.31
CA GLY A 261 35.84 1.56 -18.20
C GLY A 261 36.36 2.97 -17.82
N GLN A 262 35.52 4.01 -17.91
CA GLN A 262 35.86 5.36 -17.48
C GLN A 262 35.53 5.60 -16.00
N ALA A 263 35.78 6.81 -15.50
CA ALA A 263 35.31 7.24 -14.19
C ALA A 263 33.97 7.97 -14.32
N ILE A 264 33.03 7.68 -13.44
CA ILE A 264 31.79 8.47 -13.29
C ILE A 264 31.76 9.09 -11.90
N ASN A 265 31.44 10.39 -11.84
CA ASN A 265 31.14 11.10 -10.60
C ASN A 265 29.72 11.64 -10.68
N PHE A 266 28.96 11.55 -9.60
CA PHE A 266 27.65 12.18 -9.52
C PHE A 266 27.25 12.46 -8.08
N LYS A 267 26.28 13.34 -7.91
CA LYS A 267 25.67 13.67 -6.62
C LYS A 267 24.24 13.16 -6.60
N VAL A 268 23.85 12.54 -5.48
CA VAL A 268 22.45 12.33 -5.12
C VAL A 268 22.10 13.41 -4.10
N LYS A 269 21.11 14.26 -4.41
CA LYS A 269 20.65 15.32 -3.52
C LYS A 269 19.23 15.05 -3.07
N LEU A 270 19.00 15.17 -1.77
CA LEU A 270 17.68 15.14 -1.15
C LEU A 270 17.44 16.54 -0.58
N ASN A 271 16.68 17.36 -1.30
CA ASN A 271 16.59 18.80 -1.02
C ASN A 271 15.57 19.10 0.07
N LYS A 272 14.30 18.75 -0.17
CA LYS A 272 13.17 19.06 0.70
C LYS A 272 12.00 18.10 0.49
N GLY A 273 11.12 18.02 1.48
CA GLY A 273 9.79 17.43 1.33
C GLY A 273 8.74 18.52 1.15
N HIS A 274 7.63 18.15 0.53
CA HIS A 274 6.47 19.02 0.38
C HIS A 274 5.15 18.27 0.58
N ASP A 275 4.16 19.00 1.07
CA ASP A 275 2.80 18.49 1.34
C ASP A 275 2.78 17.25 2.26
N LEU A 276 3.79 17.11 3.14
CA LEU A 276 3.87 15.98 4.07
C LEU A 276 2.84 16.10 5.20
N SER A 277 2.42 14.96 5.75
CA SER A 277 1.40 14.92 6.79
C SER A 277 1.80 15.72 8.05
N PRO A 278 0.97 16.68 8.54
CA PRO A 278 1.33 17.48 9.71
C PRO A 278 1.39 16.69 11.02
N LYS A 279 1.04 15.40 11.03
CA LYS A 279 1.07 14.52 12.20
C LYS A 279 2.48 14.18 12.69
N TYR A 280 3.50 14.35 11.84
CA TYR A 280 4.90 14.10 12.24
C TYR A 280 5.63 15.38 12.68
N ALA A 281 6.49 15.21 13.68
CA ALA A 281 7.32 16.25 14.29
C ALA A 281 8.68 16.40 13.60
N ALA A 282 9.23 15.30 13.12
CA ALA A 282 10.54 15.25 12.47
C ALA A 282 10.51 14.23 11.33
N TYR A 283 11.36 14.48 10.33
CA TYR A 283 11.51 13.65 9.15
C TYR A 283 12.99 13.40 8.85
N TYR A 284 13.30 12.26 8.27
CA TYR A 284 14.57 12.01 7.59
C TYR A 284 14.33 11.08 6.41
N CYS A 285 15.24 11.12 5.44
CA CYS A 285 15.23 10.18 4.33
C CYS A 285 16.41 9.22 4.45
N GLN A 286 16.26 8.01 3.95
CA GLN A 286 17.37 7.10 3.77
C GLN A 286 17.22 6.25 2.51
N TYR A 287 18.35 5.80 1.95
CA TYR A 287 18.38 4.92 0.80
C TYR A 287 19.68 4.11 0.79
N LYS A 288 19.71 3.03 0.03
CA LYS A 288 20.93 2.30 -0.30
C LYS A 288 21.23 2.46 -1.78
N PHE A 289 22.46 2.78 -2.12
CA PHE A 289 22.93 2.79 -3.49
C PHE A 289 23.72 1.51 -3.79
N TYR A 290 23.72 1.07 -5.05
CA TYR A 290 24.55 0.00 -5.61
C TYR A 290 25.54 -0.71 -4.65
N LEU A 291 25.20 -1.93 -4.23
CA LEU A 291 26.04 -2.80 -3.38
C LEU A 291 26.39 -2.24 -1.98
N GLU A 292 25.78 -1.14 -1.54
CA GLU A 292 25.89 -0.67 -0.15
C GLU A 292 25.06 -1.55 0.79
N ASP A 293 25.69 -2.03 1.86
CA ASP A 293 25.00 -2.76 2.94
C ASP A 293 24.34 -1.79 3.93
N GLU A 294 24.93 -0.61 4.12
CA GLU A 294 24.49 0.41 5.07
C GLU A 294 23.66 1.50 4.39
N PHE A 295 22.70 2.06 5.11
CA PHE A 295 21.88 3.15 4.61
C PHE A 295 22.64 4.47 4.58
N THR A 296 22.58 5.17 3.45
CA THR A 296 22.86 6.60 3.40
C THR A 296 21.64 7.35 3.94
N ARG A 297 21.82 8.16 4.99
CA ARG A 297 20.74 8.83 5.73
C ARG A 297 20.95 10.34 5.81
N THR A 298 19.87 11.11 5.63
CA THR A 298 19.86 12.57 5.85
C THR A 298 19.83 12.92 7.33
N PRO A 299 20.32 14.10 7.74
CA PRO A 299 19.97 14.65 9.05
C PRO A 299 18.44 14.76 9.24
N GLU A 300 17.99 14.72 10.49
CA GLU A 300 16.57 14.96 10.82
C GLU A 300 16.19 16.43 10.61
N ALA A 301 15.00 16.65 10.04
CA ALA A 301 14.42 17.97 9.82
C ALA A 301 13.10 18.12 10.59
N SER A 302 13.01 19.12 11.47
CA SER A 302 11.90 19.29 12.42
C SER A 302 10.80 20.27 11.98
N LYS A 303 10.66 20.53 10.68
CA LYS A 303 9.59 21.40 10.15
C LYS A 303 8.39 20.58 9.73
N ALA A 304 7.21 20.96 10.22
CA ALA A 304 5.96 20.35 9.81
C ALA A 304 5.68 20.62 8.31
N VAL A 305 5.21 19.59 7.60
CA VAL A 305 4.74 19.62 6.20
C VAL A 305 5.82 19.83 5.13
N ASN A 306 6.74 20.78 5.31
CA ASN A 306 7.75 21.16 4.31
C ASN A 306 9.19 21.14 4.86
N PRO A 307 9.72 19.97 5.26
CA PRO A 307 11.08 19.84 5.79
C PRO A 307 12.14 20.17 4.73
N GLN A 308 13.25 20.76 5.18
CA GLN A 308 14.42 21.05 4.34
C GLN A 308 15.55 20.13 4.79
N PHE A 309 15.94 19.19 3.93
CA PHE A 309 17.02 18.24 4.23
C PHE A 309 18.38 18.79 3.79
N LYS A 310 18.43 19.49 2.64
CA LYS A 310 19.65 20.07 2.04
C LYS A 310 20.82 19.08 2.02
N PHE A 311 20.51 17.83 1.73
CA PHE A 311 21.46 16.74 1.81
C PHE A 311 22.06 16.45 0.44
N GLU A 312 23.37 16.21 0.41
CA GLU A 312 24.12 15.81 -0.78
C GLU A 312 25.04 14.65 -0.43
N LYS A 313 24.99 13.58 -1.25
CA LYS A 313 25.96 12.49 -1.21
C LYS A 313 26.66 12.37 -2.57
N LYS A 314 27.98 12.30 -2.52
CA LYS A 314 28.87 12.17 -3.67
C LYS A 314 29.23 10.70 -3.90
N TYR A 315 29.12 10.27 -5.15
CA TYR A 315 29.48 8.93 -5.60
C TYR A 315 30.54 9.00 -6.70
N THR A 316 31.55 8.15 -6.59
CA THR A 316 32.60 7.99 -7.59
C THR A 316 32.80 6.51 -7.86
N PHE A 317 32.71 6.11 -9.13
CA PHE A 317 33.07 4.75 -9.56
C PHE A 317 34.14 4.83 -10.64
N LYS A 318 35.28 4.17 -10.38
CA LYS A 318 36.44 4.17 -11.27
C LYS A 318 37.17 2.82 -11.19
N PRO A 319 37.16 2.00 -12.24
CA PRO A 319 36.39 2.16 -13.48
C PRO A 319 34.90 1.86 -13.28
N VAL A 320 34.05 2.38 -14.17
CA VAL A 320 32.67 1.95 -14.33
C VAL A 320 32.67 0.54 -14.91
N THR A 321 32.09 -0.40 -14.16
CA THR A 321 31.96 -1.79 -14.59
C THR A 321 30.68 -1.98 -15.40
N LYS A 322 30.63 -3.05 -16.22
CA LYS A 322 29.40 -3.45 -16.91
C LYS A 322 28.24 -3.70 -15.94
N GLN A 323 28.51 -4.33 -14.80
CA GLN A 323 27.49 -4.58 -13.76
C GLN A 323 26.91 -3.28 -13.18
N LEU A 324 27.75 -2.27 -12.92
CA LEU A 324 27.27 -0.96 -12.47
C LEU A 324 26.43 -0.30 -13.57
N MET A 325 26.87 -0.39 -14.83
CA MET A 325 26.11 0.18 -15.94
C MET A 325 24.75 -0.50 -16.11
N ASP A 326 24.70 -1.83 -16.06
CA ASP A 326 23.45 -2.60 -16.09
C ASP A 326 22.52 -2.19 -14.93
N TYR A 327 23.07 -1.95 -13.74
CA TYR A 327 22.32 -1.43 -12.59
C TYR A 327 21.79 -0.01 -12.84
N LEU A 328 22.61 0.92 -13.32
CA LEU A 328 22.16 2.28 -13.63
C LEU A 328 21.05 2.27 -14.67
N GLN A 329 21.17 1.46 -15.72
CA GLN A 329 20.19 1.42 -16.82
C GLN A 329 18.84 0.79 -16.44
N ASN A 330 18.86 -0.22 -15.57
CA ASN A 330 17.68 -1.09 -15.36
C ASN A 330 17.13 -1.05 -13.93
N SER A 331 17.78 -0.34 -13.02
CA SER A 331 17.39 -0.29 -11.61
C SER A 331 16.95 1.10 -11.16
N TYR A 332 16.49 1.13 -9.92
CA TYR A 332 16.10 2.32 -9.17
C TYR A 332 16.66 2.20 -7.74
N ILE A 333 16.81 3.34 -7.07
CA ILE A 333 16.93 3.36 -5.61
C ILE A 333 15.55 3.52 -4.97
N ILE A 334 15.37 2.92 -3.80
CA ILE A 334 14.20 3.15 -2.95
C ILE A 334 14.61 4.21 -1.94
N VAL A 335 13.98 5.37 -2.01
CA VAL A 335 14.15 6.42 -1.01
C VAL A 335 13.03 6.29 -0.01
N GLU A 336 13.39 5.99 1.23
CA GLU A 336 12.48 5.82 2.35
C GLU A 336 12.32 7.14 3.09
N LEU A 337 11.08 7.60 3.23
CA LEU A 337 10.73 8.73 4.10
C LEU A 337 10.36 8.19 5.49
N TRP A 338 11.13 8.56 6.49
CA TRP A 338 10.87 8.22 7.89
C TRP A 338 10.46 9.46 8.67
N GLY A 339 9.70 9.24 9.74
CA GLY A 339 9.40 10.31 10.67
C GLY A 339 9.03 9.84 12.07
N ARG A 340 8.85 10.83 12.93
CA ARG A 340 8.48 10.67 14.34
C ARG A 340 7.14 11.37 14.56
N GLN A 341 6.17 10.69 15.14
CA GLN A 341 4.83 11.26 15.32
C GLN A 341 4.87 12.34 16.41
N LYS A 342 3.99 13.34 16.30
CA LYS A 342 3.80 14.31 17.37
C LYS A 342 3.08 13.63 18.52
N ASP A 343 3.53 13.88 19.74
CA ASP A 343 2.71 13.62 20.91
C ASP A 343 1.82 14.85 21.15
N SER A 344 0.51 14.67 21.03
CA SER A 344 -0.43 15.75 21.33
C SER A 344 -0.63 15.96 22.83
N GLY A 345 -0.27 14.97 23.67
CA GLY A 345 -0.50 14.95 25.11
C GLY A 345 -1.97 15.04 25.54
N LYS A 346 -2.91 15.15 24.59
CA LYS A 346 -4.34 15.26 24.85
C LYS A 346 -4.90 13.88 25.16
N LYS A 347 -5.63 13.77 26.26
CA LYS A 347 -6.39 12.56 26.61
C LYS A 347 -7.88 12.82 26.47
N SER A 348 -8.59 11.89 25.87
CA SER A 348 -10.05 11.92 25.81
C SER A 348 -10.64 11.69 27.20
N SER A 349 -11.80 12.28 27.50
CA SER A 349 -12.55 11.94 28.72
C SER A 349 -13.27 10.60 28.62
N LYS A 350 -13.40 10.04 27.41
CA LYS A 350 -14.07 8.77 27.15
C LYS A 350 -13.23 7.58 27.60
N THR A 351 -13.88 6.46 27.88
CA THR A 351 -13.25 5.16 28.13
C THR A 351 -12.79 4.50 26.83
N THR A 352 -11.88 3.52 26.90
CA THR A 352 -11.48 2.71 25.73
C THR A 352 -12.69 2.11 25.03
N LYS A 353 -13.67 1.60 25.79
CA LYS A 353 -14.90 1.02 25.24
C LYS A 353 -15.66 2.00 24.37
N GLU A 354 -15.90 3.21 24.87
CA GLU A 354 -16.61 4.27 24.14
C GLU A 354 -15.82 4.75 22.93
N LEU A 355 -14.50 4.85 23.05
CA LEU A 355 -13.61 5.20 21.95
C LEU A 355 -13.65 4.13 20.85
N MET A 356 -13.59 2.86 21.22
CA MET A 356 -13.67 1.76 20.27
C MET A 356 -15.06 1.63 19.61
N GLN A 357 -16.14 1.98 20.29
CA GLN A 357 -17.47 1.99 19.66
C GLN A 357 -17.65 3.13 18.65
N GLY A 358 -17.02 4.29 18.90
CA GLY A 358 -17.07 5.45 18.01
C GLY A 358 -16.09 5.37 16.84
N ASP A 359 -14.97 4.68 17.03
CA ASP A 359 -13.97 4.46 16.00
C ASP A 359 -14.35 3.21 15.19
N LYS A 360 -14.73 3.39 13.92
CA LYS A 360 -14.96 2.24 13.04
C LYS A 360 -13.62 1.64 12.61
N PRO A 361 -13.50 0.31 12.47
CA PRO A 361 -12.29 -0.29 11.91
C PRO A 361 -11.95 0.40 10.59
N LYS A 362 -10.69 0.76 10.38
CA LYS A 362 -10.23 1.22 9.07
C LYS A 362 -10.25 -0.01 8.16
N GLN A 363 -11.43 -0.34 7.61
CA GLN A 363 -11.55 -1.36 6.57
C GLN A 363 -10.48 -1.04 5.53
N GLY A 364 -9.58 -2.01 5.29
CA GLY A 364 -8.59 -1.91 4.23
C GLY A 364 -9.32 -1.44 2.98
N ALA A 365 -8.83 -0.35 2.40
CA ALA A 365 -9.45 0.32 1.28
C ALA A 365 -9.56 -0.65 0.09
N VAL A 366 -10.68 -1.36 0.02
CA VAL A 366 -11.24 -1.96 -1.18
C VAL A 366 -12.75 -1.72 -1.10
N GLY A 367 -13.23 -0.74 -1.86
CA GLY A 367 -14.67 -0.56 -2.11
C GLY A 367 -15.40 0.36 -1.12
N ASP A 368 -15.35 1.66 -1.43
CA ASP A 368 -16.36 2.69 -1.22
C ASP A 368 -17.49 2.43 -0.20
N SER A 369 -17.44 3.13 0.94
CA SER A 369 -18.63 3.45 1.73
C SER A 369 -18.39 4.69 2.60
N ARG A 370 -18.52 5.88 1.98
CA ARG A 370 -18.65 7.14 2.73
C ARG A 370 -20.05 7.26 3.36
N PRO A 371 -20.17 7.68 4.64
CA PRO A 371 -21.43 8.13 5.19
C PRO A 371 -21.81 9.51 4.62
N ALA A 372 -23.11 9.70 4.38
CA ALA A 372 -23.69 10.91 3.79
C ALA A 372 -23.52 12.16 4.69
N PRO A 373 -23.16 13.32 4.11
CA PRO A 373 -23.47 14.62 4.69
C PRO A 373 -24.76 15.20 4.07
N ALA A 374 -25.58 15.81 4.93
CA ALA A 374 -26.78 16.51 4.55
C ALA A 374 -26.48 17.73 3.65
N GLY A 375 -27.13 17.80 2.48
CA GLY A 375 -27.03 18.93 1.55
C GLY A 375 -27.57 18.60 0.15
N ALA A 376 -28.90 18.48 0.01
CA ALA A 376 -29.58 17.85 -1.12
C ALA A 376 -29.56 18.59 -2.49
N ALA A 377 -28.79 19.66 -2.68
CA ALA A 377 -28.78 20.41 -3.95
C ALA A 377 -27.48 20.29 -4.77
N ALA A 378 -26.31 20.14 -4.13
CA ALA A 378 -25.03 19.99 -4.82
C ALA A 378 -24.75 18.54 -5.28
N ALA A 379 -25.25 17.56 -4.51
CA ALA A 379 -25.05 16.13 -4.76
C ALA A 379 -25.63 15.62 -6.10
N SER A 380 -26.63 16.29 -6.68
CA SER A 380 -27.22 15.85 -7.97
C SER A 380 -26.33 16.14 -9.18
N ALA A 381 -25.45 17.15 -9.11
CA ALA A 381 -24.57 17.49 -10.23
C ALA A 381 -23.34 16.56 -10.24
N GLU A 382 -22.76 16.32 -9.07
CA GLU A 382 -21.61 15.42 -8.90
C GLU A 382 -21.99 13.96 -9.17
N ALA A 383 -23.16 13.50 -8.71
CA ALA A 383 -23.65 12.14 -9.01
C ALA A 383 -23.92 11.91 -10.51
N LYS A 384 -24.33 12.95 -11.26
CA LYS A 384 -24.50 12.87 -12.72
C LYS A 384 -23.17 12.84 -13.45
N ASN A 385 -22.19 13.65 -13.01
CA ASN A 385 -20.84 13.64 -13.57
C ASN A 385 -20.15 12.28 -13.33
N LEU A 386 -20.18 11.76 -12.10
CA LEU A 386 -19.59 10.46 -11.76
C LEU A 386 -20.23 9.30 -12.52
N LYS A 387 -21.57 9.34 -12.72
CA LYS A 387 -22.25 8.32 -13.54
C LYS A 387 -21.82 8.39 -15.01
N SER A 388 -21.71 9.60 -15.57
CA SER A 388 -21.25 9.77 -16.96
C SER A 388 -19.79 9.35 -17.16
N GLU A 389 -18.94 9.55 -16.15
CA GLU A 389 -17.54 9.15 -16.16
C GLU A 389 -17.40 7.62 -16.03
N LEU A 390 -18.19 7.00 -15.15
CA LEU A 390 -18.27 5.54 -15.03
C LEU A 390 -18.76 4.87 -16.32
N ASP A 391 -19.77 5.43 -16.98
CA ASP A 391 -20.28 4.91 -18.25
C ASP A 391 -19.24 5.08 -19.38
N THR A 392 -18.47 6.18 -19.36
CA THR A 392 -17.37 6.41 -20.32
C THR A 392 -16.22 5.41 -20.10
N LEU A 393 -15.89 5.11 -18.85
CA LEU A 393 -14.87 4.12 -18.50
C LEU A 393 -15.30 2.70 -18.89
N LYS A 394 -16.56 2.32 -18.65
CA LYS A 394 -17.11 1.04 -19.10
C LYS A 394 -17.06 0.89 -20.62
N GLN A 395 -17.49 1.91 -21.36
CA GLN A 395 -17.39 1.89 -22.83
C GLN A 395 -15.94 1.81 -23.33
N LYS A 396 -14.99 2.48 -22.66
CA LYS A 396 -13.56 2.39 -23.00
C LYS A 396 -13.02 0.98 -22.74
N SER A 397 -13.43 0.35 -21.65
CA SER A 397 -13.06 -1.02 -21.31
C SER A 397 -13.56 -2.03 -22.35
N GLU A 398 -14.84 -1.95 -22.73
CA GLU A 398 -15.43 -2.83 -23.75
C GLU A 398 -14.74 -2.66 -25.12
N ARG A 399 -14.38 -1.43 -25.51
CA ARG A 399 -13.62 -1.17 -26.74
C ARG A 399 -12.21 -1.78 -26.69
N ASN A 400 -11.53 -1.65 -25.55
CA ASN A 400 -10.21 -2.26 -25.38
C ASN A 400 -10.28 -3.78 -25.45
N GLU A 401 -11.31 -4.39 -24.87
CA GLU A 401 -11.52 -5.84 -24.95
C GLU A 401 -11.78 -6.30 -26.39
N GLN A 402 -12.54 -5.52 -27.17
CA GLN A 402 -12.75 -5.79 -28.60
C GLN A 402 -11.46 -5.69 -29.41
N LYS A 403 -10.60 -4.70 -29.14
CA LYS A 403 -9.29 -4.57 -29.80
C LYS A 403 -8.38 -5.75 -29.49
N ILE A 404 -8.36 -6.19 -28.23
CA ILE A 404 -7.59 -7.37 -27.80
C ILE A 404 -8.07 -8.61 -28.55
N LYS A 405 -9.39 -8.82 -28.67
CA LYS A 405 -9.95 -9.94 -29.44
C LYS A 405 -9.56 -9.88 -30.92
N GLN A 406 -9.57 -8.69 -31.54
CA GLN A 406 -9.15 -8.52 -32.94
C GLN A 406 -7.65 -8.79 -33.14
N LEU A 407 -6.80 -8.35 -32.21
CA LEU A 407 -5.36 -8.65 -32.23
C LEU A 407 -5.11 -10.15 -32.05
N GLN A 408 -5.85 -10.81 -31.15
CA GLN A 408 -5.76 -12.26 -30.96
C GLN A 408 -6.15 -13.02 -32.23
N THR A 409 -7.22 -12.63 -32.91
CA THR A 409 -7.60 -13.22 -34.20
C THR A 409 -6.51 -13.05 -35.25
N LEU A 410 -5.96 -11.84 -35.36
CA LEU A 410 -4.91 -11.52 -36.33
C LEU A 410 -3.62 -12.33 -36.08
N VAL A 411 -3.24 -12.53 -34.82
CA VAL A 411 -2.12 -13.39 -34.42
C VAL A 411 -2.41 -14.86 -34.75
N ASN A 412 -3.62 -15.33 -34.45
CA ASN A 412 -4.01 -16.73 -34.68
C ASN A 412 -4.08 -17.07 -36.18
N GLU A 413 -4.56 -16.15 -37.01
CA GLU A 413 -4.57 -16.32 -38.47
C GLU A 413 -3.16 -16.33 -39.06
N ALA A 414 -2.27 -15.48 -38.57
CA ALA A 414 -0.86 -15.48 -38.98
C ALA A 414 -0.17 -16.80 -38.62
N ARG A 415 -0.39 -17.30 -37.40
CA ARG A 415 0.11 -18.62 -36.95
C ARG A 415 -0.45 -19.76 -37.80
N LYS A 416 -1.75 -19.77 -38.10
CA LYS A 416 -2.37 -20.79 -38.99
C LYS A 416 -1.81 -20.76 -40.41
N SER A 417 -1.35 -19.58 -40.86
CA SER A 417 -0.77 -19.38 -42.18
C SER A 417 0.76 -19.57 -42.22
N GLY A 418 1.38 -20.00 -41.11
CA GLY A 418 2.83 -20.18 -41.00
C GLY A 418 3.65 -18.90 -41.10
N LYS A 419 3.06 -17.74 -40.74
CA LYS A 419 3.73 -16.43 -40.79
C LYS A 419 4.16 -16.01 -39.38
N ASP A 420 5.44 -15.71 -39.24
CA ASP A 420 6.03 -15.22 -37.98
C ASP A 420 6.10 -13.69 -37.90
N VAL A 421 5.67 -12.98 -38.95
CA VAL A 421 5.71 -11.51 -39.05
C VAL A 421 4.32 -10.96 -39.37
N LEU A 422 3.89 -9.95 -38.60
CA LEU A 422 2.65 -9.21 -38.81
C LEU A 422 2.93 -7.88 -39.49
N GLN A 423 2.03 -7.46 -40.39
CA GLN A 423 2.12 -6.13 -41.00
C GLN A 423 1.66 -5.06 -40.02
N VAL A 424 2.53 -4.08 -39.78
CA VAL A 424 2.33 -2.97 -38.85
C VAL A 424 1.05 -2.20 -39.17
N ASP A 425 0.75 -1.93 -40.46
CA ASP A 425 -0.47 -1.24 -40.89
C ASP A 425 -1.77 -1.91 -40.42
N LYS A 426 -1.78 -3.24 -40.27
CA LYS A 426 -2.97 -3.98 -39.81
C LYS A 426 -3.11 -3.90 -38.29
N VAL A 427 -2.00 -3.88 -37.57
CA VAL A 427 -1.96 -3.70 -36.12
C VAL A 427 -2.37 -2.26 -35.78
N ASP A 428 -1.82 -1.28 -36.48
CA ASP A 428 -2.15 0.14 -36.32
C ASP A 428 -3.62 0.42 -36.60
N LYS A 429 -4.23 -0.21 -37.61
CA LYS A 429 -5.67 -0.07 -37.85
C LYS A 429 -6.53 -0.56 -36.68
N ILE A 430 -6.13 -1.62 -35.99
CA ILE A 430 -6.86 -2.14 -34.82
C ILE A 430 -6.65 -1.21 -33.61
N LEU A 431 -5.42 -0.74 -33.40
CA LEU A 431 -5.08 0.15 -32.28
C LEU A 431 -5.70 1.55 -32.43
N SER A 432 -5.73 2.09 -33.64
CA SER A 432 -6.19 3.44 -33.97
C SER A 432 -7.70 3.58 -34.24
N ALA A 433 -8.48 2.50 -34.18
CA ALA A 433 -9.92 2.47 -34.50
C ALA A 433 -10.84 3.30 -33.55
N THR A 434 -10.36 4.36 -32.91
CA THR A 434 -11.09 5.12 -31.87
C THR A 434 -10.91 6.64 -31.91
N ALA A 435 -10.54 7.23 -33.05
CA ALA A 435 -10.34 8.68 -33.18
C ALA A 435 -11.13 9.35 -34.32
N ALA A 436 -12.37 8.92 -34.58
CA ALA A 436 -13.24 9.57 -35.57
C ALA A 436 -14.59 9.96 -34.96
N SER A 437 -14.60 10.98 -34.09
CA SER A 437 -15.82 11.69 -33.65
C SER A 437 -15.48 13.02 -32.94
N SER A 438 -14.72 13.88 -33.61
CA SER A 438 -14.59 15.30 -33.21
C SER A 438 -14.03 16.13 -34.37
N ALA A 439 -14.67 16.07 -35.54
CA ALA A 439 -14.43 17.02 -36.62
C ALA A 439 -15.36 18.23 -36.44
N ARG A 440 -14.81 19.37 -36.02
CA ARG A 440 -15.42 20.70 -36.31
C ARG A 440 -15.13 21.05 -37.78
N PRO A 441 -16.06 21.74 -38.47
CA PRO A 441 -15.98 21.93 -39.92
C PRO A 441 -14.88 22.94 -40.30
N VAL A 442 -14.05 22.55 -41.26
CA VAL A 442 -13.07 23.42 -41.91
C VAL A 442 -13.81 24.31 -42.92
N VAL A 443 -13.73 25.63 -42.69
CA VAL A 443 -14.10 26.65 -43.68
C VAL A 443 -13.00 26.70 -44.73
N ASN A 444 -13.38 26.41 -45.97
CA ASN A 444 -12.52 26.45 -47.14
C ASN A 444 -12.42 27.90 -47.65
N LYS A 445 -11.21 28.46 -47.73
CA LYS A 445 -10.88 29.58 -48.63
C LYS A 445 -9.54 29.31 -49.29
N GLY A 446 -9.60 28.97 -50.57
CA GLY A 446 -8.45 28.87 -51.44
C GLY A 446 -7.83 30.23 -51.75
N GLY A 447 -6.54 30.21 -52.10
CA GLY A 447 -5.80 31.35 -52.61
C GLY A 447 -4.41 30.92 -53.05
N LYS A 448 -4.14 31.04 -54.36
CA LYS A 448 -2.95 30.60 -55.10
C LYS A 448 -1.67 31.39 -54.75
N GLY A 449 -0.53 30.72 -54.85
CA GLY A 449 0.61 31.12 -55.70
C GLY A 449 1.72 31.98 -55.08
N GLY A 450 2.97 31.53 -55.26
CA GLY A 450 4.18 32.36 -55.11
C GLY A 450 5.44 31.55 -54.86
N ALA A 451 6.42 31.64 -55.78
CA ALA A 451 7.65 30.86 -55.83
C ALA A 451 8.85 31.54 -55.12
N ALA A 452 9.86 30.70 -54.83
CA ALA A 452 11.31 30.97 -54.69
C ALA A 452 11.84 31.70 -53.45
N ALA A 453 12.76 31.05 -52.72
CA ALA A 453 14.18 31.42 -52.65
C ALA A 453 14.97 30.49 -51.72
N ALA A 454 16.19 30.14 -52.14
CA ALA A 454 17.18 29.38 -51.38
C ALA A 454 17.86 30.25 -50.31
N GLY A 455 18.26 29.64 -49.20
CA GLY A 455 19.13 30.24 -48.20
C GLY A 455 19.57 29.21 -47.16
N GLY A 456 20.85 28.83 -47.21
CA GLY A 456 21.46 27.90 -46.26
C GLY A 456 21.60 28.48 -44.85
N GLY A 457 21.58 27.60 -43.86
CA GLY A 457 21.85 27.90 -42.45
C GLY A 457 22.13 26.60 -41.71
N GLY A 458 23.27 26.55 -41.02
CA GLY A 458 23.92 25.34 -40.54
C GLY A 458 23.26 24.62 -39.37
N LYS A 459 23.61 23.34 -39.26
CA LYS A 459 23.31 22.40 -38.18
C LYS A 459 23.82 22.91 -36.82
N SER A 460 22.91 23.07 -35.87
CA SER A 460 23.22 23.07 -34.43
C SER A 460 22.06 22.54 -33.54
N GLY A 461 21.04 21.91 -34.12
CA GLY A 461 19.81 21.52 -33.41
C GLY A 461 19.62 20.02 -33.12
N SER A 462 20.68 19.19 -33.09
CA SER A 462 20.51 17.71 -33.02
C SER A 462 20.86 17.07 -31.68
N SER A 463 21.70 17.69 -30.83
CA SER A 463 22.09 17.10 -29.54
C SER A 463 21.09 17.41 -28.44
N ALA A 464 20.65 18.67 -28.34
CA ALA A 464 19.66 19.11 -27.35
C ALA A 464 18.34 18.36 -27.49
N THR A 465 17.84 18.19 -28.72
CA THR A 465 16.60 17.43 -28.98
C THR A 465 16.72 15.95 -28.60
N LYS A 466 17.91 15.34 -28.76
CA LYS A 466 18.13 13.92 -28.43
C LYS A 466 18.31 13.70 -26.92
N ALA A 467 18.94 14.66 -26.22
CA ALA A 467 19.02 14.66 -24.77
C ALA A 467 17.63 14.84 -24.14
N GLU A 468 16.81 15.73 -24.70
CA GLU A 468 15.44 15.98 -24.26
C GLU A 468 14.51 14.77 -24.53
N GLU A 469 14.66 14.12 -25.68
CA GLU A 469 13.96 12.87 -26.02
C GLU A 469 14.34 11.73 -25.07
N LYS A 470 15.64 11.49 -24.83
CA LYS A 470 16.12 10.49 -23.86
C LYS A 470 15.70 10.82 -22.42
N ARG A 471 15.69 12.09 -22.05
CA ARG A 471 15.16 12.56 -20.77
C ARG A 471 13.68 12.18 -20.67
N SER A 472 12.88 12.44 -21.71
CA SER A 472 11.46 12.07 -21.73
C SER A 472 11.23 10.55 -21.64
N GLU A 473 12.08 9.72 -22.28
CA GLU A 473 12.00 8.25 -22.18
C GLU A 473 12.40 7.72 -20.80
N ALA A 474 13.47 8.26 -20.21
CA ALA A 474 13.89 7.92 -18.85
C ALA A 474 12.84 8.34 -17.81
N MET A 475 12.28 9.54 -17.98
CA MET A 475 11.23 10.07 -17.10
C MET A 475 9.87 9.36 -17.29
N GLY A 476 9.55 8.92 -18.50
CA GLY A 476 8.32 8.19 -18.81
C GLY A 476 8.16 6.88 -18.03
N LYS A 477 9.28 6.22 -17.68
CA LYS A 477 9.28 5.04 -16.80
C LYS A 477 8.94 5.40 -15.35
N SER A 478 9.38 6.56 -14.88
CA SER A 478 9.12 7.06 -13.52
C SER A 478 7.64 7.40 -13.30
N THR A 479 6.97 7.98 -14.31
CA THR A 479 5.54 8.32 -14.25
C THR A 479 4.62 7.12 -14.55
N SER A 480 5.02 6.21 -15.44
CA SER A 480 4.21 5.06 -15.86
C SER A 480 4.13 3.97 -14.78
N ALA A 481 5.21 3.72 -14.04
CA ALA A 481 5.21 2.75 -12.94
C ALA A 481 4.39 3.23 -11.74
N ALA A 482 4.36 4.54 -11.45
CA ALA A 482 3.50 5.12 -10.43
C ALA A 482 1.99 4.95 -10.76
N CYS A 483 1.65 4.86 -12.05
CA CYS A 483 0.26 4.71 -12.50
C CYS A 483 -0.17 3.24 -12.73
N SER A 484 0.77 2.29 -12.69
CA SER A 484 0.51 0.86 -12.98
C SER A 484 0.39 -0.02 -11.73
N ILE A 485 0.34 0.59 -10.53
CA ILE A 485 0.21 -0.11 -9.23
C ILE A 485 -1.22 0.01 -8.66
N GLN A 486 -2.22 0.31 -9.49
CA GLN A 486 -3.63 0.17 -9.10
C GLN A 486 -4.19 -1.22 -9.42
#